data_AF-A0A7C6P1L7-F1
#
_entry.id   AF-A0A7C6P1L7-F1
#
_cell.length_a   1.000
_cell.length_b   1.000
_cell.length_c   1.000
_cell.angle_alpha   90.00
_cell.angle_beta   90.00
_cell.angle_gamma   90.00
#
_symmetry.space_group_name_H-M   'P 1'
#
loop_
_entity.id
_entity.type
_entity.pdbx_description
1 polymer ?
#
loop_
_entity_poly.entity_id
_entity_poly.type
_entity_poly.pdbx_seq_one_letter_code
_entity_poly.pdbx_strand_id
1 'polypeptide(L)'
;MEKFIRILTIHMVMVTVHIHFHMNIIGHGKMESQLEQNEWRIQVFELYEIIVNELYNSKTISALLFLIDNGRELSFLYNDIEYSITWKDKLLYLDNEKHDNLQMFDNAWELIENSKIEKYKFLEVWNDIKLLTLF
;
A
#
# COMPACT_ATOMS: atom_id res chain seq x y z
N MET A 1 3.73 -8.90 21.67
CA MET A 1 4.35 -10.08 21.03
C MET A 1 3.50 -10.56 19.84
N GLU A 2 2.18 -10.71 19.98
CA GLU A 2 1.29 -11.14 18.89
C GLU A 2 1.23 -10.21 17.66
N LYS A 3 1.27 -8.89 17.84
CA LYS A 3 1.31 -7.93 16.71
C LYS A 3 2.56 -8.10 15.83
N PHE A 4 3.70 -8.42 16.44
CA PHE A 4 4.96 -8.59 15.71
C PHE A 4 4.97 -9.88 14.89
N ILE A 5 4.36 -10.94 15.43
CA ILE A 5 4.18 -12.22 14.73
C ILE A 5 3.27 -12.03 13.51
N ARG A 6 2.14 -11.30 13.65
CA ARG A 6 1.24 -11.04 12.51
C ARG A 6 1.91 -10.26 11.38
N ILE A 7 2.71 -9.24 11.69
CA ILE A 7 3.47 -8.46 10.70
C ILE A 7 4.48 -9.35 9.98
N LEU A 8 5.20 -10.20 10.71
CA LEU A 8 6.16 -11.13 10.10
C LEU A 8 5.47 -12.16 9.19
N THR A 9 4.30 -12.67 9.60
CA THR A 9 3.52 -13.63 8.81
C THR A 9 3.03 -12.99 7.52
N ILE A 10 2.48 -11.77 7.57
CA ILE A 10 2.04 -11.05 6.37
C ILE A 10 3.24 -10.83 5.45
N HIS A 11 4.36 -10.33 5.98
CA HIS A 11 5.56 -10.08 5.17
C HIS A 11 6.12 -11.36 4.53
N MET A 12 6.17 -12.48 5.26
CA MET A 12 6.58 -13.79 4.71
C MET A 12 5.62 -14.29 3.63
N VAL A 13 4.31 -14.11 3.81
CA VAL A 13 3.32 -14.48 2.79
C VAL A 13 3.51 -13.63 1.53
N MET A 14 3.72 -12.32 1.68
CA MET A 14 3.93 -11.42 0.53
C MET A 14 5.22 -11.73 -0.22
N VAL A 15 6.32 -12.03 0.48
CA VAL A 15 7.58 -12.46 -0.13
C VAL A 15 7.41 -13.80 -0.85
N THR A 16 6.67 -14.75 -0.28
CA THR A 16 6.44 -16.06 -0.90
C THR A 16 5.62 -15.95 -2.18
N VAL A 17 4.55 -15.14 -2.17
CA VAL A 17 3.73 -14.88 -3.36
C VAL A 17 4.55 -14.18 -4.45
N HIS A 18 5.39 -13.22 -4.08
CA HIS A 18 6.25 -12.48 -5.02
C HIS A 18 7.35 -13.36 -5.64
N ILE A 19 7.99 -14.25 -4.86
CA ILE A 19 8.99 -15.20 -5.36
C ILE A 19 8.35 -16.24 -6.28
N HIS A 20 7.16 -16.74 -5.94
CA HIS A 20 6.45 -17.70 -6.78
C HIS A 20 6.03 -17.08 -8.13
N PHE A 21 5.59 -15.82 -8.11
CA PHE A 21 5.28 -15.03 -9.31
C PHE A 21 6.49 -14.92 -10.26
N HIS A 22 7.68 -14.65 -9.73
CA HIS A 22 8.90 -14.55 -10.52
C HIS A 22 9.39 -15.90 -11.08
N MET A 23 9.17 -17.00 -10.36
CA MET A 23 9.59 -18.34 -10.77
C MET A 23 8.70 -18.93 -11.89
N ASN A 24 7.40 -18.63 -11.91
CA ASN A 24 6.48 -19.13 -12.95
C ASN A 24 6.58 -18.38 -14.29
N ILE A 25 6.98 -17.10 -14.30
CA ILE A 25 7.13 -16.35 -15.56
C ILE A 25 8.38 -16.81 -16.34
N ILE A 26 9.41 -17.33 -15.65
CA ILE A 26 10.69 -17.71 -16.26
C ILE A 26 10.71 -19.20 -16.68
N GLY A 27 9.88 -20.04 -16.06
CA GLY A 27 9.80 -21.48 -16.35
C GLY A 27 8.45 -21.89 -16.94
N HIS A 28 8.44 -22.21 -18.23
CA HIS A 28 7.33 -22.81 -19.00
C HIS A 28 6.34 -21.87 -19.68
N GLY A 29 6.66 -21.51 -20.92
CA GLY A 29 5.62 -21.35 -21.92
C GLY A 29 4.89 -22.68 -22.15
N LYS A 30 3.63 -22.78 -21.70
CA LYS A 30 2.53 -23.53 -22.34
C LYS A 30 1.26 -23.46 -21.47
N MET A 31 0.26 -22.74 -21.99
CA MET A 31 -1.18 -22.89 -21.70
C MET A 31 -1.53 -23.27 -20.25
N GLU A 32 -1.59 -22.28 -19.35
CA GLU A 32 -2.38 -22.42 -18.12
C GLU A 32 -3.87 -22.48 -18.50
N SER A 33 -4.62 -23.36 -17.84
CA SER A 33 -6.05 -23.51 -18.09
C SER A 33 -6.82 -22.30 -17.55
N GLN A 34 -7.93 -21.93 -18.21
CA GLN A 34 -8.77 -20.81 -17.75
C GLN A 34 -9.29 -20.97 -16.32
N LEU A 35 -9.41 -22.23 -15.84
CA LEU A 35 -9.83 -22.53 -14.47
C LEU A 35 -8.76 -22.13 -13.44
N GLU A 36 -7.50 -22.49 -13.68
CA GLU A 36 -6.39 -22.09 -12.81
C GLU A 36 -6.20 -20.58 -12.79
N GLN A 37 -6.29 -19.91 -13.95
CA GLN A 37 -6.22 -18.44 -14.02
C GLN A 37 -7.35 -17.77 -13.22
N ASN A 38 -8.55 -18.33 -13.23
CA ASN A 38 -9.67 -17.80 -12.45
C ASN A 38 -9.48 -18.02 -10.95
N GLU A 39 -8.96 -19.17 -10.53
CA GLU A 39 -8.63 -19.43 -9.12
C GLU A 39 -7.55 -18.48 -8.61
N TRP A 40 -6.49 -18.26 -9.38
CA TRP A 40 -5.45 -17.27 -9.06
C TRP A 40 -6.02 -15.87 -8.91
N ARG A 41 -6.92 -15.46 -9.82
CA ARG A 41 -7.58 -14.15 -9.74
C ARG A 41 -8.43 -14.00 -8.49
N ILE A 42 -9.13 -15.06 -8.07
CA ILE A 42 -9.93 -15.07 -6.84
C ILE A 42 -9.00 -14.93 -5.62
N GLN A 43 -7.93 -15.70 -5.55
CA GLN A 43 -6.98 -15.64 -4.41
C GLN A 43 -6.27 -14.28 -4.30
N VAL A 44 -5.88 -13.68 -5.43
CA VAL A 44 -5.27 -12.35 -5.46
C VAL A 44 -6.26 -11.29 -4.98
N PHE A 45 -7.53 -11.40 -5.37
CA PHE A 45 -8.59 -10.51 -4.92
C PHE A 45 -8.82 -10.63 -3.40
N GLU A 46 -8.91 -11.84 -2.87
CA GLU A 46 -9.05 -12.08 -1.42
C GLU A 46 -7.86 -11.53 -0.62
N LEU A 47 -6.63 -11.70 -1.11
CA LEU A 47 -5.45 -11.11 -0.49
C LEU A 47 -5.53 -9.58 -0.46
N TYR A 48 -5.96 -8.97 -1.57
CA TYR A 48 -6.12 -7.52 -1.66
C TYR A 48 -7.16 -7.02 -0.64
N GLU A 49 -8.31 -7.67 -0.54
CA GLU A 49 -9.34 -7.33 0.46
C GLU A 49 -8.83 -7.45 1.90
N ILE A 50 -8.06 -8.50 2.20
CA ILE A 50 -7.45 -8.68 3.52
C ILE A 50 -6.52 -7.50 3.85
N ILE A 51 -5.70 -7.06 2.89
CA ILE A 51 -4.76 -5.96 3.11
C ILE A 51 -5.49 -4.62 3.25
N VAL A 52 -6.52 -4.37 2.45
CA VAL A 52 -7.39 -3.19 2.60
C VAL A 52 -8.06 -3.18 3.97
N ASN A 53 -8.58 -4.33 4.41
CA ASN A 53 -9.18 -4.46 5.74
C ASN A 53 -8.16 -4.20 6.85
N GLU A 54 -6.92 -4.66 6.69
CA GLU A 54 -5.84 -4.40 7.65
C GLU A 54 -5.46 -2.90 7.67
N LEU A 55 -5.50 -2.21 6.53
CA LEU A 55 -5.30 -0.76 6.47
C LEU A 55 -6.41 -0.02 7.24
N TYR A 56 -7.67 -0.28 6.93
CA TYR A 56 -8.79 0.48 7.51
C TYR A 56 -9.11 0.12 8.97
N ASN A 57 -8.98 -1.14 9.36
CA ASN A 57 -9.33 -1.60 10.70
C ASN A 57 -8.14 -1.53 11.67
N SER A 58 -6.94 -1.89 11.21
CA SER A 58 -5.75 -2.01 12.05
C SER A 58 -4.77 -0.86 11.86
N LYS A 59 -4.95 -0.01 10.83
CA LYS A 59 -4.02 1.07 10.46
C LYS A 59 -2.57 0.61 10.43
N THR A 60 -2.28 -0.50 9.76
CA THR A 60 -0.89 -0.94 9.67
C THR A 60 -0.14 -0.22 8.55
N ILE A 61 1.07 0.23 8.88
CA ILE A 61 1.99 0.84 7.89
C ILE A 61 2.35 -0.17 6.80
N SER A 62 2.47 -1.46 7.13
CA SER A 62 2.77 -2.50 6.14
C SER A 62 1.67 -2.65 5.10
N ALA A 63 0.39 -2.55 5.50
CA ALA A 63 -0.72 -2.58 4.54
C ALA A 63 -0.72 -1.33 3.65
N LEU A 64 -0.43 -0.15 4.23
CA LEU A 64 -0.29 1.09 3.46
C LEU A 64 0.84 0.98 2.43
N LEU A 65 2.05 0.60 2.85
CA LEU A 65 3.20 0.44 1.97
C LEU A 65 2.89 -0.49 0.80
N PHE A 66 2.30 -1.66 1.09
CA PHE A 66 1.93 -2.59 0.03
C PHE A 66 0.94 -1.99 -0.97
N LEU A 67 -0.11 -1.34 -0.48
CA LEU A 67 -1.11 -0.72 -1.35
C LEU A 67 -0.49 0.37 -2.23
N ILE A 68 0.29 1.27 -1.64
CA ILE A 68 0.92 2.37 -2.36
C ILE A 68 1.95 1.85 -3.36
N ASP A 69 2.80 0.88 -3.00
CA ASP A 69 3.77 0.28 -3.93
C ASP A 69 3.09 -0.46 -5.11
N ASN A 70 1.85 -0.92 -4.93
CA ASN A 70 1.04 -1.53 -5.98
C ASN A 70 0.15 -0.51 -6.72
N GLY A 71 0.46 0.78 -6.63
CA GLY A 71 -0.18 1.82 -7.44
C GLY A 71 -1.54 2.30 -6.93
N ARG A 72 -1.91 1.95 -5.70
CA ARG A 72 -3.13 2.50 -5.07
C ARG A 72 -2.87 3.92 -4.60
N GLU A 73 -3.90 4.73 -4.64
CA GLU A 73 -3.87 6.12 -4.16
C GLU A 73 -4.75 6.26 -2.92
N LEU A 74 -4.41 7.18 -2.03
CA LEU A 74 -5.08 7.33 -0.74
C LEU A 74 -5.40 8.80 -0.44
N SER A 75 -6.67 9.10 -0.19
CA SER A 75 -7.10 10.34 0.46
C SER A 75 -7.28 10.14 1.96
N PHE A 76 -6.89 11.13 2.75
CA PHE A 76 -7.03 11.10 4.20
C PHE A 76 -7.14 12.51 4.79
N LEU A 77 -7.63 12.59 6.04
CA LEU A 77 -7.67 13.84 6.80
C LEU A 77 -6.64 13.82 7.93
N TYR A 78 -6.03 14.97 8.18
CA TYR A 78 -5.34 15.28 9.42
C TYR A 78 -5.75 16.70 9.84
N ASN A 79 -6.18 16.90 11.09
CA ASN A 79 -6.72 18.18 11.59
C ASN A 79 -7.80 18.81 10.68
N ASP A 80 -8.73 18.00 10.17
CA ASP A 80 -9.80 18.42 9.23
C ASP A 80 -9.30 18.96 7.88
N ILE A 81 -8.02 18.78 7.58
CA ILE A 81 -7.40 19.14 6.31
C ILE A 81 -7.19 17.85 5.51
N GLU A 82 -7.59 17.89 4.23
CA GLU A 82 -7.46 16.76 3.31
C GLU A 82 -6.09 16.74 2.63
N TYR A 83 -5.54 15.54 2.57
CA TYR A 83 -4.29 15.20 1.91
C TYR A 83 -4.51 14.01 0.99
N SER A 84 -3.71 13.92 -0.06
CA SER A 84 -3.73 12.81 -1.00
C SER A 84 -2.32 12.25 -1.24
N ILE A 85 -2.22 10.93 -1.31
CA ILE A 85 -1.07 10.22 -1.87
C ILE A 85 -1.48 9.77 -3.27
N THR A 86 -0.81 10.28 -4.29
CA THR A 86 -1.10 9.98 -5.70
C THR A 86 0.13 9.49 -6.46
N TRP A 87 -0.11 8.77 -7.56
CA TRP A 87 0.92 8.28 -8.46
C TRP A 87 0.90 9.07 -9.77
N LYS A 88 2.04 9.65 -10.14
CA LYS A 88 2.19 10.29 -11.45
C LYS A 88 3.62 10.15 -11.97
N ASP A 89 3.76 9.83 -13.25
CA ASP A 89 5.07 9.74 -13.92
C ASP A 89 6.12 8.89 -13.18
N LYS A 90 5.66 7.79 -12.55
CA LYS A 90 6.45 6.87 -11.70
C LYS A 90 6.98 7.46 -10.39
N LEU A 91 6.42 8.58 -9.95
CA LEU A 91 6.72 9.23 -8.69
C LEU A 91 5.48 9.25 -7.82
N LEU A 92 5.72 9.26 -6.52
CA LEU A 92 4.69 9.40 -5.50
C LEU A 92 4.61 10.84 -5.04
N TYR A 93 3.40 11.34 -4.91
CA TYR A 93 3.14 12.68 -4.46
C TYR A 93 2.32 12.65 -3.18
N LEU A 94 2.76 13.39 -2.16
CA LEU A 94 1.91 13.77 -1.04
C LEU A 94 1.52 15.22 -1.27
N ASP A 95 0.23 15.47 -1.44
CA ASP A 95 -0.30 16.80 -1.72
C ASP A 95 -1.42 17.19 -0.77
N ASN A 96 -1.61 18.49 -0.69
CA ASN A 96 -2.76 19.16 -0.14
C ASN A 96 -3.12 20.32 -1.07
N GLU A 97 -4.14 20.11 -1.90
CA GLU A 97 -4.57 21.07 -2.93
C GLU A 97 -4.83 22.49 -2.38
N LYS A 98 -5.16 22.62 -1.09
CA LYS A 98 -5.47 23.91 -0.47
C LYS A 98 -4.25 24.69 -0.01
N HIS A 99 -3.12 24.03 0.21
CA HIS A 99 -1.95 24.61 0.86
C HIS A 99 -0.68 24.61 0.00
N ASP A 100 -0.76 24.19 -1.27
CA ASP A 100 0.34 24.20 -2.24
C ASP A 100 1.64 23.57 -1.66
N ASN A 101 1.48 22.43 -0.99
CA ASN A 101 2.55 21.74 -0.29
C ASN A 101 2.81 20.37 -0.92
N LEU A 102 3.04 20.38 -2.23
CA LEU A 102 3.35 19.19 -3.00
C LEU A 102 4.74 18.66 -2.64
N GLN A 103 4.78 17.44 -2.13
CA GLN A 103 6.00 16.69 -1.85
C GLN A 103 6.09 15.48 -2.77
N MET A 104 7.30 15.11 -3.17
CA MET A 104 7.56 14.10 -4.19
C MET A 104 8.57 13.08 -3.69
N PHE A 105 8.35 11.80 -4.01
CA PHE A 105 9.14 10.67 -3.52
C PHE A 105 9.31 9.61 -4.61
N ASP A 106 10.43 8.88 -4.55
CA ASP A 106 10.75 7.83 -5.52
C ASP A 106 9.99 6.52 -5.24
N ASN A 107 9.58 6.29 -3.98
CA ASN A 107 8.92 5.06 -3.55
C ASN A 107 8.12 5.25 -2.24
N ALA A 108 7.26 4.27 -1.90
CA ALA A 108 6.37 4.40 -0.74
C ALA A 108 7.14 4.47 0.58
N TRP A 109 8.28 3.80 0.69
CA TRP A 109 9.09 3.85 1.90
C TRP A 109 9.62 5.26 2.17
N GLU A 110 10.19 5.91 1.15
CA GLU A 110 10.67 7.29 1.25
C GLU A 110 9.55 8.27 1.61
N LEU A 111 8.36 8.11 1.00
CA LEU A 111 7.18 8.89 1.34
C LEU A 111 6.85 8.74 2.82
N ILE A 112 6.74 7.52 3.34
CA ILE A 112 6.35 7.28 4.73
C ILE A 112 7.41 7.81 5.72
N GLU A 113 8.69 7.64 5.42
CA GLU A 113 9.78 8.01 6.33
C GLU A 113 10.07 9.52 6.36
N ASN A 114 9.94 10.19 5.21
CA ASN A 114 10.44 11.54 5.00
C ASN A 114 9.36 12.60 4.77
N SER A 115 8.15 12.21 4.37
CA SER A 115 7.09 13.18 4.11
C SER A 115 6.63 13.88 5.39
N LYS A 116 6.18 15.12 5.20
CA LYS A 116 5.68 15.97 6.27
C LYS A 116 4.22 16.32 6.07
N ILE A 117 3.47 16.23 7.15
CA ILE A 117 2.12 16.74 7.25
C ILE A 117 2.18 17.91 8.21
N GLU A 118 1.93 19.12 7.69
CA GLU A 118 2.22 20.37 8.39
C GLU A 118 3.69 20.44 8.85
N LYS A 119 3.93 20.37 10.17
CA LYS A 119 5.27 20.42 10.80
C LYS A 119 5.77 19.06 11.31
N TYR A 120 4.99 18.01 11.15
CA TYR A 120 5.27 16.67 11.69
C TYR A 120 5.60 15.70 10.57
N LYS A 121 6.37 14.65 10.89
CA LYS A 121 6.57 13.54 9.94
C LYS A 121 5.30 12.73 9.79
N PHE A 122 5.08 12.13 8.62
CA PHE A 122 3.91 11.29 8.35
C PHE A 122 3.71 10.19 9.40
N LEU A 123 4.77 9.46 9.75
CA LEU A 123 4.72 8.41 10.78
C LEU A 123 4.33 8.92 12.17
N GLU A 124 4.64 10.17 12.50
CA GLU A 124 4.30 10.76 13.80
C GLU A 124 2.80 11.00 13.92
N VAL A 125 2.14 11.35 12.81
CA VAL A 125 0.70 11.68 12.77
C VAL A 125 -0.18 10.53 12.28
N TRP A 126 0.41 9.42 11.87
CA TRP A 126 -0.30 8.28 11.25
C TRP A 126 -1.50 7.79 12.06
N ASN A 127 -1.35 7.69 13.39
CA ASN A 127 -2.43 7.22 14.25
C ASN A 127 -3.60 8.22 14.31
N ASP A 128 -3.34 9.51 14.08
CA ASP A 128 -4.33 10.59 14.14
C ASP A 128 -5.01 10.84 12.79
N ILE A 129 -4.41 10.37 11.69
CA ILE A 129 -4.97 10.46 10.34
C ILE A 129 -6.32 9.73 10.25
N LYS A 130 -7.35 10.36 9.71
CA LYS A 130 -8.60 9.68 9.33
C LYS A 130 -8.53 9.27 7.86
N LEU A 131 -8.47 7.97 7.61
CA LEU A 131 -8.52 7.43 6.24
C LEU A 131 -9.88 7.75 5.60
N LEU A 132 -9.85 8.24 4.37
CA LEU A 132 -11.05 8.49 3.57
C LEU A 132 -11.19 7.38 2.52
N THR A 133 -10.61 7.60 1.35
CA THR A 133 -10.85 6.79 0.16
C THR A 133 -9.55 6.24 -0.38
N LEU A 134 -9.57 4.97 -0.77
CA LEU A 134 -8.50 4.29 -1.48
C LEU A 134 -8.95 4.07 -2.93
N PHE A 135 -8.23 4.62 -3.90
CA PHE A 135 -8.52 4.54 -5.34
C PHE A 135 -7.68 3.46 -6.01
#